data_AF-A0A9K3GLN7-F1
#
_entry.id   AF-A0A9K3GLN7-F1
#
_cell.length_a   1.000
_cell.length_b   1.000
_cell.length_c   1.000
_cell.angle_alpha   90.00
_cell.angle_beta   90.00
_cell.angle_gamma   90.00
#
_symmetry.space_group_name_H-M   'P 1'
#
loop_
_entity.id
_entity.type
_entity.pdbx_description
1 polymer ?
#
loop_
_entity_poly.entity_id
_entity_poly.type
_entity_poly.pdbx_seq_one_letter_code
_entity_poly.pdbx_strand_id
1 'polypeptide(L)'
;GIGVDNYDGIAYAYLRQADGTYLEIQVISPTGVTASSRDINDTSGLYGMHFGQVVAMDPSGTTLAISAPAVMKDDTRRVGAVFLYNRSGSSYVLDTTLYPPEDYVKEGLLFGYSMSCTLDDVFILGNGGLFTAHRTGGTWGDVVAVPDQADAFHGTQADLAVSGDWLVVASLNL
;
A
#
# COMPACT_ATOMS: atom_id res chain seq x y z
N GLY A 1 0.84 -32.54 -11.97
CA GLY A 1 0.07 -31.40 -11.46
C GLY A 1 1.06 -30.32 -11.13
N ILE A 2 1.09 -29.26 -11.93
CA ILE A 2 1.94 -28.10 -11.69
C ILE A 2 1.24 -27.24 -10.64
N GLY A 3 1.93 -26.98 -9.53
CA GLY A 3 1.45 -26.09 -8.48
C GLY A 3 1.22 -24.71 -9.07
N VAL A 4 0.04 -24.15 -8.81
CA VAL A 4 -0.22 -22.74 -9.07
C VAL A 4 0.53 -21.95 -8.00
N ASP A 5 1.69 -21.41 -8.35
CA ASP A 5 2.42 -20.47 -7.52
C ASP A 5 1.53 -19.24 -7.31
N ASN A 6 0.95 -19.14 -6.11
CA ASN A 6 0.06 -18.05 -5.74
C ASN A 6 0.92 -16.82 -5.46
N TYR A 7 1.03 -15.89 -6.42
CA TYR A 7 1.80 -14.63 -6.28
C TYR A 7 1.10 -13.58 -5.41
N ASP A 8 0.12 -14.00 -4.61
CA ASP A 8 -0.46 -13.20 -3.54
C ASP A 8 0.57 -13.14 -2.42
N GLY A 9 1.38 -12.08 -2.41
CA GLY A 9 2.34 -11.90 -1.32
C GLY A 9 1.63 -11.82 0.03
N ILE A 10 2.40 -12.04 1.09
CA ILE A 10 1.94 -12.10 2.47
C ILE A 10 2.84 -11.21 3.31
N ALA A 11 2.26 -10.57 4.33
CA ALA A 11 3.02 -9.80 5.30
C ALA A 11 3.03 -10.53 6.64
N TYR A 12 4.15 -10.50 7.34
CA TYR A 12 4.31 -11.08 8.66
C TYR A 12 4.50 -9.96 9.68
N ALA A 13 3.66 -9.94 10.72
CA ALA A 13 3.78 -8.99 11.80
C ALA A 13 4.48 -9.66 13.00
N TYR A 14 5.54 -9.01 13.49
CA TYR A 14 6.29 -9.46 14.66
C TYR A 14 6.21 -8.43 15.79
N LEU A 15 6.05 -8.89 17.03
CA LEU A 15 6.06 -8.07 18.23
C LEU A 15 7.34 -8.33 19.03
N ARG A 16 8.09 -7.26 19.31
CA ARG A 16 9.29 -7.31 20.15
C ARG A 16 8.90 -7.66 21.59
N GLN A 17 9.54 -8.67 22.14
CA GLN A 17 9.37 -9.15 23.51
C GLN A 17 10.32 -8.42 24.47
N ALA A 18 10.07 -8.56 25.79
CA ALA A 18 10.88 -7.92 26.82
C ALA A 18 12.35 -8.38 26.85
N ASP A 19 12.60 -9.61 26.40
CA ASP A 19 13.95 -10.20 26.26
C ASP A 19 14.67 -9.77 24.96
N GLY A 20 14.02 -8.95 24.13
CA GLY A 20 14.54 -8.48 22.86
C GLY A 20 14.31 -9.41 21.67
N THR A 21 13.68 -10.58 21.88
CA THR A 21 13.25 -11.46 20.79
C THR A 21 12.01 -10.93 20.08
N TYR A 22 11.65 -11.54 18.96
CA TYR A 22 10.48 -11.18 18.17
C TYR A 22 9.54 -12.37 18.07
N LEU A 23 8.28 -12.15 18.46
CA LEU A 23 7.21 -13.14 18.33
C LEU A 23 6.39 -12.81 17.08
N GLU A 24 6.22 -13.78 16.18
CA GLU A 24 5.23 -13.64 15.10
C GLU A 24 3.83 -13.60 15.71
N ILE A 25 3.11 -12.50 15.52
CA ILE A 25 1.77 -12.32 16.06
C ILE A 25 0.69 -12.53 15.02
N GLN A 26 1.03 -12.40 13.73
CA GLN A 26 0.06 -12.53 12.65
C GLN A 26 0.73 -12.73 11.29
N VAL A 27 0.11 -13.58 10.47
CA VAL A 27 0.28 -13.58 9.01
C VAL A 27 -0.89 -12.82 8.41
N ILE A 28 -0.60 -11.78 7.63
CA ILE A 28 -1.58 -10.90 7.01
C ILE A 28 -1.61 -11.21 5.52
N SER A 29 -2.78 -11.65 5.07
CA SER A 29 -3.10 -11.85 3.67
C SER A 29 -4.06 -10.75 3.19
N PRO A 30 -4.07 -10.45 1.88
CA PRO A 30 -5.07 -9.58 1.27
C PRO A 30 -6.47 -10.12 1.57
N THR A 31 -7.24 -9.43 2.42
CA THR A 31 -8.64 -9.77 2.73
C THR A 31 -9.53 -8.67 2.18
N GLY A 32 -10.72 -9.00 1.68
CA GLY A 32 -11.67 -8.01 1.19
C GLY A 32 -11.42 -7.46 -0.22
N VAL A 33 -10.39 -7.93 -0.94
CA VAL A 33 -10.30 -7.72 -2.39
C VAL A 33 -11.30 -8.64 -3.06
N THR A 34 -12.54 -8.17 -3.26
CA THR A 34 -13.41 -8.79 -4.25
C THR A 34 -12.80 -8.54 -5.60
N ALA A 35 -12.06 -9.52 -6.12
CA ALA A 35 -11.91 -9.65 -7.56
C ALA A 35 -13.33 -9.54 -8.14
N SER A 36 -13.54 -8.61 -9.06
CA SER A 36 -14.66 -8.68 -9.99
C SER A 36 -14.48 -9.96 -10.81
N SER A 37 -14.86 -11.10 -10.22
CA SER A 37 -14.61 -12.42 -10.79
C SER A 37 -15.57 -12.67 -11.94
N ARG A 38 -15.07 -13.12 -13.09
CA ARG A 38 -15.90 -13.82 -14.07
C ARG A 38 -15.21 -14.84 -14.95
N ASP A 39 -14.10 -15.44 -14.51
CA ASP A 39 -13.69 -16.72 -15.09
C ASP A 39 -12.85 -17.53 -14.10
N ILE A 40 -13.29 -18.75 -13.79
CA ILE A 40 -12.48 -19.76 -13.06
C ILE A 40 -11.24 -20.19 -13.86
N ASN A 41 -11.19 -19.80 -15.15
CA ASN A 41 -10.01 -19.90 -16.02
C ASN A 41 -9.28 -18.56 -16.20
N ASP A 42 -9.79 -17.46 -15.65
CA ASP A 42 -9.15 -16.15 -15.69
C ASP A 42 -8.41 -15.91 -14.38
N THR A 43 -7.17 -16.35 -14.42
CA THR A 43 -6.16 -16.16 -13.41
C THR A 43 -5.59 -14.73 -13.41
N SER A 44 -6.04 -13.81 -14.28
CA SER A 44 -5.35 -12.52 -14.47
C SER A 44 -5.66 -11.42 -13.43
N GLY A 45 -6.68 -11.59 -12.57
CA GLY A 45 -7.08 -10.55 -11.61
C GLY A 45 -6.53 -10.69 -10.18
N LEU A 46 -6.04 -11.87 -9.80
CA LEU A 46 -5.41 -12.12 -8.49
C LEU A 46 -3.91 -12.47 -8.63
N TYR A 47 -3.48 -13.02 -9.78
CA TYR A 47 -2.07 -13.37 -9.95
C TYR A 47 -1.21 -12.11 -10.03
N GLY A 48 -0.34 -11.94 -9.03
CA GLY A 48 0.72 -10.96 -9.09
C GLY A 48 0.25 -9.55 -8.79
N MET A 49 -0.76 -9.35 -7.93
CA MET A 49 -1.07 -8.02 -7.41
C MET A 49 0.04 -7.43 -6.53
N HIS A 50 1.04 -8.26 -6.18
CA HIS A 50 2.22 -7.89 -5.41
C HIS A 50 1.88 -7.33 -4.03
N PHE A 51 0.86 -7.91 -3.37
CA PHE A 51 0.54 -7.56 -1.99
C PHE A 51 1.77 -7.76 -1.10
N GLY A 52 2.03 -6.80 -0.21
CA GLY A 52 3.20 -6.86 0.65
C GLY A 52 4.50 -6.41 -0.04
N GLN A 53 4.43 -5.83 -1.24
CA GLN A 53 5.64 -5.28 -1.88
C GLN A 53 6.29 -4.22 -1.00
N VAL A 54 5.48 -3.31 -0.44
CA VAL A 54 5.90 -2.29 0.51
C VAL A 54 5.03 -2.37 1.75
N VAL A 55 5.67 -2.26 2.91
CA VAL A 55 5.01 -2.11 4.21
C VAL A 55 5.49 -0.81 4.86
N ALA A 56 4.57 -0.07 5.47
CA ALA A 56 4.87 1.09 6.28
C ALA A 56 4.07 1.02 7.58
N MET A 57 4.67 1.46 8.68
CA MET A 57 4.03 1.42 10.00
C MET A 57 4.29 2.74 10.70
N ASP A 58 3.27 3.27 11.37
CA ASP A 58 3.45 4.50 12.14
C ASP A 58 4.34 4.23 13.38
N PRO A 59 4.96 5.25 13.98
CA PRO A 59 5.88 5.07 15.10
C PRO A 59 5.31 4.34 16.33
N SER A 60 3.98 4.37 16.54
CA SER A 60 3.30 3.67 17.63
C SER A 60 2.92 2.21 17.30
N GLY A 61 3.01 1.82 16.02
CA GLY A 61 2.56 0.51 15.54
C GLY A 61 1.04 0.33 15.64
N THR A 62 0.28 1.40 15.50
CA THR A 62 -1.19 1.40 15.52
C THR A 62 -1.75 1.15 14.12
N THR A 63 -1.15 1.77 13.11
CA THR A 63 -1.50 1.71 11.70
C THR A 63 -0.39 0.96 10.96
N LEU A 64 -0.80 -0.02 10.17
CA LEU A 64 0.06 -0.73 9.23
C LEU A 64 -0.51 -0.54 7.82
N ALA A 65 0.28 0.03 6.92
CA ALA A 65 -0.03 0.14 5.50
C ALA A 65 0.70 -0.95 4.72
N ILE A 66 -0.01 -1.64 3.83
CA ILE A 66 0.54 -2.68 2.97
C ILE A 66 0.12 -2.41 1.53
N SER A 67 1.07 -2.31 0.60
CA SER A 67 0.74 -2.05 -0.80
C SER A 67 0.49 -3.32 -1.59
N ALA A 68 -0.30 -3.18 -2.65
CA ALA A 68 -0.42 -4.13 -3.74
C ALA A 68 -0.45 -3.34 -5.07
N PRO A 69 0.70 -2.91 -5.60
CA PRO A 69 0.80 -1.99 -6.75
C PRO A 69 0.24 -2.56 -8.06
N ALA A 70 0.06 -3.88 -8.15
CA ALA A 70 -0.43 -4.53 -9.35
C ALA A 70 -1.92 -4.88 -9.27
N VAL A 71 -2.63 -4.43 -8.23
CA VAL A 71 -4.10 -4.47 -8.15
C VAL A 71 -4.71 -3.79 -9.39
N MET A 72 -5.71 -4.45 -9.96
CA MET A 72 -6.56 -3.86 -10.98
C MET A 72 -7.64 -3.02 -10.31
N LYS A 73 -8.00 -1.91 -10.93
CA LYS A 73 -9.17 -1.13 -10.55
C LYS A 73 -10.10 -1.08 -11.76
N ASP A 74 -11.31 -1.58 -11.59
CA ASP A 74 -12.24 -1.83 -12.69
C ASP A 74 -11.55 -2.72 -13.75
N ASP A 75 -11.42 -2.25 -14.99
CA ASP A 75 -10.71 -2.95 -16.07
C ASP A 75 -9.28 -2.43 -16.32
N THR A 76 -8.80 -1.50 -15.49
CA THR A 76 -7.47 -0.89 -15.64
C THR A 76 -6.43 -1.68 -14.86
N ARG A 77 -5.42 -2.19 -15.57
CA ARG A 77 -4.38 -3.05 -14.99
C ARG A 77 -3.34 -2.24 -14.22
N ARG A 78 -2.78 -2.84 -13.17
CA ARG A 78 -1.63 -2.29 -12.43
C ARG A 78 -1.84 -0.84 -11.96
N VAL A 79 -3.06 -0.56 -11.49
CA VAL A 79 -3.43 0.73 -10.91
C VAL A 79 -2.82 0.83 -9.52
N GLY A 80 -2.91 -0.25 -8.74
CA GLY A 80 -2.38 -0.32 -7.39
C GLY A 80 -3.39 0.07 -6.32
N ALA A 81 -3.17 -0.45 -5.11
CA ALA A 81 -3.97 -0.16 -3.93
C ALA A 81 -3.10 -0.24 -2.67
N VAL A 82 -3.55 0.41 -1.60
CA VAL A 82 -2.91 0.37 -0.27
C VAL A 82 -3.93 -0.04 0.76
N PHE A 83 -3.63 -1.10 1.50
CA PHE A 83 -4.48 -1.64 2.55
C PHE A 83 -4.01 -1.08 3.89
N LEU A 84 -4.89 -0.36 4.58
CA LEU A 84 -4.62 0.17 5.91
C LEU A 84 -5.25 -0.74 6.94
N TYR A 85 -4.42 -1.21 7.86
CA TYR A 85 -4.83 -2.03 8.98
C TYR A 85 -4.63 -1.27 10.29
N ASN A 86 -5.58 -1.40 11.20
CA ASN A 86 -5.44 -0.93 12.57
C ASN A 86 -5.13 -2.09 13.51
N ARG A 87 -4.25 -1.83 14.46
CA ARG A 87 -3.95 -2.76 15.54
C ARG A 87 -5.11 -2.82 16.52
N SER A 88 -5.63 -4.02 16.73
CA SER A 88 -6.62 -4.36 17.75
C SER A 88 -6.03 -5.41 18.68
N GLY A 89 -5.51 -4.95 19.82
CA GLY A 89 -4.76 -5.80 20.75
C GLY A 89 -3.46 -6.34 20.14
N SER A 90 -3.40 -7.65 19.91
CA SER A 90 -2.23 -8.35 19.35
C SER A 90 -2.38 -8.72 17.87
N SER A 91 -3.38 -8.18 17.17
CA SER A 91 -3.56 -8.40 15.73
C SER A 91 -3.84 -7.08 15.01
N TYR A 92 -3.67 -7.11 13.69
CA TYR A 92 -4.04 -6.07 12.74
C TYR A 92 -5.32 -6.49 12.02
N VAL A 93 -6.27 -5.57 11.96
CA VAL A 93 -7.57 -5.74 11.30
C VAL A 93 -7.67 -4.69 10.20
N LEU A 94 -8.14 -5.08 9.02
CA LEU A 94 -8.32 -4.15 7.90
C LEU A 94 -9.27 -3.04 8.32
N ASP A 95 -8.82 -1.80 8.18
CA ASP A 95 -9.60 -0.59 8.41
C ASP A 95 -10.23 -0.12 7.10
N THR A 96 -9.39 0.13 6.09
CA THR A 96 -9.83 0.60 4.77
C THR A 96 -8.82 0.24 3.68
N THR A 97 -9.26 0.32 2.43
CA THR A 97 -8.41 0.22 1.24
C THR A 97 -8.40 1.56 0.53
N LEU A 98 -7.21 2.09 0.28
CA LEU A 98 -6.98 3.31 -0.47
C LEU A 98 -6.70 2.98 -1.93
N TYR A 99 -7.37 3.71 -2.81
CA TYR A 99 -7.14 3.75 -4.26
C TYR A 99 -6.68 5.16 -4.65
N PRO A 100 -5.97 5.32 -5.78
CA PRO A 100 -5.66 6.65 -6.30
C PRO A 100 -6.95 7.44 -6.61
N PRO A 101 -6.88 8.78 -6.66
CA PRO A 101 -7.98 9.60 -7.15
C PRO A 101 -8.40 9.17 -8.56
N GLU A 102 -9.70 9.23 -8.87
CA GLU A 102 -10.26 8.70 -10.12
C GLU A 102 -9.65 9.31 -11.39
N ASP A 103 -9.27 10.58 -11.35
CA ASP A 103 -8.61 11.30 -12.44
C ASP A 103 -7.15 10.89 -12.67
N TYR A 104 -6.54 10.13 -11.75
CA TYR A 104 -5.20 9.58 -11.88
C TYR A 104 -5.18 8.10 -12.28
N VAL A 105 -6.34 7.43 -12.32
CA VAL A 105 -6.44 6.01 -12.69
C VAL A 105 -5.97 5.82 -14.13
N LYS A 106 -4.85 5.11 -14.28
CA LYS A 106 -4.27 4.73 -15.57
C LYS A 106 -3.52 3.41 -15.46
N GLU A 107 -3.37 2.73 -16.58
CA GLU A 107 -2.60 1.49 -16.63
C GLU A 107 -1.15 1.75 -16.22
N GLY A 108 -0.65 0.93 -15.29
CA GLY A 108 0.72 1.04 -14.80
C GLY A 108 0.98 2.25 -13.90
N LEU A 109 -0.06 2.80 -13.24
CA LEU A 109 0.13 3.80 -12.19
C LEU A 109 0.95 3.23 -11.01
N LEU A 110 0.79 1.95 -10.66
CA LEU A 110 1.52 1.32 -9.55
C LEU A 110 1.37 2.08 -8.22
N PHE A 111 0.17 2.56 -7.89
CA PHE A 111 -0.12 3.21 -6.62
C PHE A 111 0.28 2.30 -5.44
N GLY A 112 1.13 2.82 -4.55
CA GLY A 112 1.75 2.02 -3.48
C GLY A 112 3.13 1.45 -3.83
N TYR A 113 3.79 1.96 -4.88
CA TYR A 113 5.13 1.54 -5.26
C TYR A 113 6.18 1.84 -4.19
N SER A 114 6.04 2.98 -3.50
CA SER A 114 6.75 3.31 -2.25
C SER A 114 5.79 4.07 -1.35
N MET A 115 5.98 3.92 -0.03
CA MET A 115 5.08 4.48 0.97
C MET A 115 5.78 4.76 2.29
N SER A 116 5.25 5.71 3.04
CA SER A 116 5.62 5.98 4.43
C SER A 116 4.44 6.62 5.13
N CYS A 117 4.35 6.47 6.45
CA CYS A 117 3.22 6.97 7.21
C CYS A 117 3.64 7.59 8.54
N THR A 118 2.81 8.54 8.97
CA THR A 118 2.78 9.07 10.33
C THR A 118 1.58 8.46 11.05
N LEU A 119 1.23 9.00 12.23
CA LEU A 119 0.00 8.61 12.92
C LEU A 119 -1.26 8.99 12.12
N ASP A 120 -1.20 10.13 11.43
CA ASP A 120 -2.37 10.77 10.82
C ASP A 120 -2.26 10.87 9.29
N ASP A 121 -1.12 10.56 8.69
CA ASP A 121 -0.93 10.66 7.24
C ASP A 121 -0.31 9.39 6.67
N VAL A 122 -0.75 9.01 5.47
CA VAL A 122 -0.06 8.03 4.63
C VAL A 122 0.36 8.73 3.35
N PHE A 123 1.64 8.65 3.00
CA PHE A 123 2.20 9.19 1.76
C PHE A 123 2.52 8.03 0.81
N ILE A 124 2.07 8.15 -0.43
CA ILE A 124 2.04 7.04 -1.40
C ILE A 124 2.60 7.53 -2.73
N LEU A 125 3.62 6.86 -3.23
CA LEU A 125 4.11 7.07 -4.59
C LEU A 125 3.41 6.12 -5.56
N GLY A 126 3.14 6.66 -6.75
CA GLY A 126 2.88 5.94 -7.97
C GLY A 126 3.66 6.58 -9.13
N ASN A 127 3.62 5.96 -10.30
CA ASN A 127 4.28 6.45 -11.50
C ASN A 127 3.72 7.83 -11.91
N GLY A 128 4.53 8.86 -11.68
CA GLY A 128 4.21 10.25 -12.00
C GLY A 128 3.28 10.92 -10.98
N GLY A 129 3.30 10.49 -9.71
CA GLY A 129 2.51 11.13 -8.68
C GLY A 129 2.90 10.76 -7.26
N LEU A 130 2.80 11.74 -6.36
CA LEU A 130 2.78 11.58 -4.92
C LEU A 130 1.36 11.85 -4.44
N PHE A 131 0.86 10.99 -3.57
CA PHE A 131 -0.47 11.07 -3.01
C PHE A 131 -0.42 11.04 -1.50
N THR A 132 -1.45 11.59 -0.86
CA THR A 132 -1.62 11.50 0.59
C THR A 132 -3.08 11.24 0.95
N ALA A 133 -3.29 10.50 2.03
CA ALA A 133 -4.57 10.43 2.74
C ALA A 133 -4.33 10.87 4.19
N HIS A 134 -5.17 11.77 4.67
CA HIS A 134 -5.12 12.30 6.02
C HIS A 134 -6.23 11.68 6.89
N ARG A 135 -5.90 11.36 8.13
CA ARG A 135 -6.82 10.80 9.12
C ARG A 135 -7.35 11.91 10.01
N THR A 136 -8.67 11.99 10.15
CA THR A 136 -9.31 12.92 11.08
C THR A 136 -10.33 12.18 11.93
N GLY A 137 -10.19 12.28 13.25
CA GLY A 137 -11.11 11.61 14.18
C GLY A 137 -11.11 10.07 14.08
N GLY A 138 -10.00 9.48 13.66
CA GLY A 138 -9.85 8.03 13.47
C GLY A 138 -10.28 7.51 12.10
N THR A 139 -10.84 8.37 11.24
CA THR A 139 -11.27 8.00 9.89
C THR A 139 -10.31 8.55 8.85
N TRP A 140 -9.87 7.70 7.92
CA TRP A 140 -9.09 8.14 6.76
C TRP A 140 -9.98 8.90 5.78
N GLY A 141 -9.54 10.09 5.37
CA GLY A 141 -10.17 10.87 4.31
C GLY A 141 -9.80 10.35 2.92
N ASP A 142 -10.27 11.08 1.91
CA ASP A 142 -9.97 10.80 0.51
C ASP A 142 -8.47 10.89 0.23
N VAL A 143 -8.01 10.08 -0.73
CA VAL A 143 -6.67 10.23 -1.29
C VAL A 143 -6.65 11.47 -2.16
N VAL A 144 -5.65 12.32 -1.97
CA VAL A 144 -5.43 13.52 -2.79
C VAL A 144 -4.01 13.53 -3.33
N ALA A 145 -3.83 14.08 -4.54
CA ALA A 145 -2.51 14.30 -5.09
C ALA A 145 -1.80 15.42 -4.32
N VAL A 146 -0.54 15.20 -3.96
CA VAL A 146 0.34 16.25 -3.45
C VAL A 146 0.81 17.06 -4.66
N PRO A 147 0.66 18.41 -4.65
CA PRO A 147 1.02 19.23 -5.80
C PRO A 147 2.48 19.04 -6.21
N ASP A 148 2.70 18.66 -7.46
CA ASP A 148 4.03 18.52 -8.04
C ASP A 148 4.68 19.89 -8.22
N GLN A 149 5.88 20.06 -7.66
CA GLN A 149 6.74 21.19 -7.93
C GLN A 149 7.77 20.74 -8.95
N ALA A 150 7.47 20.95 -10.23
CA ALA A 150 8.39 20.75 -11.37
C ALA A 150 8.73 19.29 -11.74
N ASP A 151 7.72 18.46 -11.99
CA ASP A 151 7.86 17.07 -12.48
C ASP A 151 8.73 16.18 -11.55
N ALA A 152 8.78 16.52 -10.26
CA ALA A 152 9.70 15.92 -9.29
C ALA A 152 9.42 14.43 -9.03
N PHE A 153 8.24 13.94 -9.42
CA PHE A 153 7.78 12.57 -9.18
C PHE A 153 7.80 11.69 -10.45
N HIS A 154 8.48 12.14 -11.51
CA HIS A 154 8.56 11.42 -12.76
C HIS A 154 9.66 10.35 -12.69
N GLY A 155 9.27 9.07 -12.76
CA GLY A 155 10.20 7.94 -12.80
C GLY A 155 9.65 6.70 -12.11
N THR A 156 10.20 5.54 -12.45
CA THR A 156 9.88 4.25 -11.80
C THR A 156 10.82 3.95 -10.63
N GLN A 157 11.69 4.89 -10.26
CA GLN A 157 12.68 4.77 -9.20
C GLN A 157 12.60 5.99 -8.29
N ALA A 158 11.51 6.05 -7.53
CA ALA A 158 11.32 7.04 -6.48
C ALA A 158 11.11 6.34 -5.14
N ASP A 159 11.58 6.99 -4.08
CA ASP A 159 11.38 6.54 -2.72
C ASP A 159 11.04 7.74 -1.82
N LEU A 160 10.41 7.49 -0.68
CA LEU A 160 10.06 8.55 0.24
C LEU A 160 10.26 8.17 1.71
N ALA A 161 10.45 9.18 2.53
CA ALA A 161 10.49 9.06 3.98
C ALA A 161 9.76 10.23 4.62
N VAL A 162 8.98 9.95 5.66
CA VAL A 162 8.29 10.97 6.45
C VAL A 162 8.72 10.92 7.92
N SER A 163 8.82 12.10 8.55
CA SER A 163 8.97 12.23 10.00
C SER A 163 8.43 13.56 10.47
N GLY A 164 7.42 13.54 11.35
CA GLY A 164 6.71 14.75 11.76
C GLY A 164 6.18 15.50 10.54
N ASP A 165 6.49 16.78 10.44
CA ASP A 165 6.06 17.66 9.34
C ASP A 165 6.93 17.56 8.07
N TRP A 166 7.94 16.68 8.06
CA TRP A 166 8.91 16.58 6.97
C TRP A 166 8.63 15.36 6.11
N LEU A 167 8.45 15.61 4.80
CA LEU A 167 8.47 14.59 3.76
C LEU A 167 9.71 14.80 2.89
N VAL A 168 10.49 13.74 2.70
CA VAL A 168 11.60 13.69 1.75
C VAL A 168 11.22 12.72 0.64
N VAL A 169 11.37 13.17 -0.60
CA VAL A 169 11.18 12.32 -1.79
C VAL A 169 12.48 12.30 -2.56
N ALA A 170 12.97 11.11 -2.87
CA ALA A 170 14.06 10.88 -3.79
C ALA A 170 13.48 10.45 -5.14
N SER A 171 13.97 11.03 -6.22
CA SER A 171 13.71 10.57 -7.58
C SER A 171 15.03 10.42 -8.32
N LEU A 172 15.24 9.25 -8.92
CA LEU A 172 16.36 9.01 -9.83
C LEU A 172 15.90 9.35 -11.25
N ASN A 173 16.30 10.54 -11.72
CA ASN A 173 16.20 10.87 -13.13
C ASN A 173 17.20 10.00 -13.91
N LEU A 174 16.69 9.06 -14.72
CA LEU A 174 17.47 8.36 -15.75
C LEU A 174 17.42 9.14 -17.07
#